data_AF-A0A833A3Z4-F1
#
_entry.id   AF-A0A833A3Z4-F1
#
_cell.length_a   1.000
_cell.length_b   1.000
_cell.length_c   1.000
_cell.angle_alpha   90.00
_cell.angle_beta   90.00
_cell.angle_gamma   90.00
#
_symmetry.space_group_name_H-M   'P 1'
#
loop_
_entity.id
_entity.type
_entity.pdbx_description
1 polymer ?
#
loop_
_entity_poly.entity_id
_entity_poly.type
_entity_poly.pdbx_seq_one_letter_code
_entity_poly.pdbx_strand_id
1 'polypeptide(L)'
;MEQLNENQQEAEASEVAKLAQAIEKLANVLDRRLAELTAALQDTRRNQAIQAFQRTKAGSKPNMELVEDWIRKIGRTCEGRILKLLAEKHPLQFTRAEIAAQLRYSKDSGPFKQAISTLKKHQLIAENDEGRLTLHENLLT
;
A
#
# COMPACT_ATOMS: atom_id res chain seq x y z
N MET A 1 -38.35 59.28 12.58
CA MET A 1 -37.94 58.10 13.37
C MET A 1 -38.06 56.82 12.56
N GLU A 2 -39.17 56.59 11.85
CA GLU A 2 -39.40 55.38 11.04
C GLU A 2 -38.40 55.18 9.89
N GLN A 3 -38.13 56.22 9.09
CA GLN A 3 -37.14 56.16 7.98
C GLN A 3 -35.70 55.85 8.44
N LEU A 4 -35.34 56.17 9.69
CA LEU A 4 -34.01 55.89 10.21
C LEU A 4 -33.85 54.38 10.54
N ASN A 5 -34.94 53.73 10.98
CA ASN A 5 -34.97 52.31 11.28
C ASN A 5 -34.91 51.47 9.99
N GLU A 6 -35.60 51.89 8.93
CA GLU A 6 -35.58 51.22 7.62
C GLU A 6 -34.18 51.26 6.98
N ASN A 7 -33.53 52.43 6.97
CA ASN A 7 -32.17 52.57 6.44
C ASN A 7 -31.15 51.71 7.21
N GLN A 8 -31.32 51.57 8.52
CA GLN A 8 -30.46 50.72 9.34
C GLN A 8 -30.67 49.23 9.02
N GLN A 9 -31.93 48.80 8.88
CA GLN A 9 -32.25 47.42 8.50
C GLN A 9 -31.73 47.06 7.10
N GLU A 10 -31.80 47.98 6.14
CA GLU A 10 -31.27 47.74 4.79
C GLU A 10 -29.73 47.62 4.79
N ALA A 11 -29.04 48.43 5.60
CA ALA A 11 -27.59 48.34 5.77
C ALA A 11 -27.16 47.01 6.40
N GLU A 12 -27.83 46.58 7.47
CA GLU A 12 -27.57 45.30 8.14
C GLU A 12 -27.84 44.11 7.19
N ALA A 13 -28.94 44.15 6.42
CA ALA A 13 -29.24 43.12 5.44
C ALA A 13 -28.17 43.04 4.32
N SER A 14 -27.68 44.20 3.86
CA SER A 14 -26.60 44.28 2.87
C SER A 14 -25.29 43.67 3.40
N GLU A 15 -24.97 43.93 4.67
CA GLU A 15 -23.78 43.38 5.32
C GLU A 15 -23.86 41.86 5.50
N VAL A 16 -25.00 41.35 5.97
CA VAL A 16 -25.25 39.91 6.10
C VAL A 16 -25.15 39.20 4.74
N ALA A 17 -25.69 39.78 3.68
CA ALA A 17 -25.57 39.23 2.33
C ALA A 17 -24.10 39.15 1.85
N LYS A 18 -23.29 40.17 2.14
CA LYS A 18 -21.85 40.17 1.83
C LYS A 18 -21.11 39.09 2.60
N LEU A 19 -21.42 38.90 3.88
CA LEU A 19 -20.83 37.85 4.71
C LEU A 19 -21.20 36.45 4.20
N ALA A 20 -22.47 36.22 3.87
CA ALA A 20 -22.92 34.94 3.29
C ALA A 20 -22.18 34.61 1.98
N GLN A 21 -22.05 35.61 1.10
CA GLN A 21 -21.29 35.45 -0.15
C GLN A 21 -19.80 35.16 0.10
N ALA A 22 -19.21 35.77 1.13
CA ALA A 22 -17.81 35.51 1.50
C ALA A 22 -17.61 34.09 2.06
N ILE A 23 -18.55 33.60 2.88
CA ILE A 23 -18.52 32.23 3.42
C ILE A 23 -18.63 31.21 2.28
N GLU A 24 -19.54 31.42 1.33
CA GLU A 24 -19.71 30.54 0.18
C GLU A 24 -18.44 30.50 -0.69
N LYS A 25 -17.80 31.65 -0.92
CA LYS A 25 -16.51 31.72 -1.62
C LYS A 25 -15.42 30.93 -0.89
N LEU A 26 -15.34 31.03 0.44
CA LEU A 26 -14.37 30.30 1.23
C LEU A 26 -14.61 28.78 1.22
N ALA A 27 -15.87 28.35 1.32
CA ALA A 27 -16.24 26.93 1.23
C ALA A 27 -15.76 26.33 -0.11
N ASN A 28 -16.02 27.01 -1.22
CA ASN A 28 -15.58 26.58 -2.55
C ASN A 28 -14.04 26.49 -2.67
N VAL A 29 -13.29 27.38 -2.02
CA VAL A 29 -11.82 27.33 -2.01
C VAL A 29 -11.33 26.12 -1.20
N LEU A 30 -11.97 25.82 -0.06
CA LEU A 30 -11.61 24.67 0.77
C LEU A 30 -11.89 23.35 0.04
N ASP A 31 -13.04 23.22 -0.64
CA ASP A 31 -13.38 22.01 -1.40
C ASP A 31 -12.35 21.73 -2.51
N ARG A 32 -11.91 22.77 -3.22
CA ARG A 32 -10.86 22.65 -4.24
C ARG A 32 -9.54 22.16 -3.64
N ARG A 33 -9.11 22.76 -2.51
CA ARG A 33 -7.87 22.33 -1.82
C ARG A 33 -7.96 20.89 -1.30
N LEU A 34 -9.12 20.47 -0.79
CA LEU A 34 -9.32 19.09 -0.35
C LEU A 34 -9.22 18.10 -1.53
N ALA A 35 -9.79 18.45 -2.69
CA ALA A 35 -9.68 17.64 -3.90
C ALA A 35 -8.21 17.53 -4.37
N GLU A 36 -7.48 18.64 -4.40
CA GLU A 36 -6.05 18.69 -4.78
C GLU A 36 -5.19 17.83 -3.85
N LEU A 37 -5.36 17.96 -2.53
CA LEU A 37 -4.62 17.16 -1.54
C LEU A 37 -4.93 15.67 -1.68
N THR A 38 -6.19 15.32 -1.95
CA THR A 38 -6.59 13.92 -2.14
C THR A 38 -5.93 13.31 -3.38
N ALA A 39 -5.90 14.04 -4.49
CA ALA A 39 -5.22 13.63 -5.72
C ALA A 39 -3.70 13.48 -5.49
N ALA A 40 -3.06 14.46 -4.85
CA ALA A 40 -1.63 14.43 -4.56
C ALA A 40 -1.23 13.24 -3.67
N LEU A 41 -2.07 12.88 -2.68
CA LEU A 41 -1.86 11.70 -1.83
C LEU A 41 -1.98 10.40 -2.62
N GLN A 42 -2.92 10.31 -3.57
CA GLN A 42 -3.05 9.14 -4.45
C GLN A 42 -1.82 8.99 -5.36
N ASP A 43 -1.36 10.08 -5.96
CA ASP A 43 -0.16 10.09 -6.80
C ASP A 43 1.10 9.72 -6.01
N THR A 44 1.24 10.26 -4.79
CA THR A 44 2.36 9.92 -3.91
C THR A 44 2.35 8.44 -3.56
N ARG A 45 1.19 7.86 -3.22
CA ARG A 45 1.05 6.42 -2.96
C ARG A 45 1.40 5.58 -4.19
N ARG A 46 0.95 5.99 -5.38
CA ARG A 46 1.27 5.32 -6.65
C ARG A 46 2.77 5.38 -6.94
N ASN A 47 3.40 6.53 -6.76
CA ASN A 47 4.84 6.71 -6.99
C ASN A 47 5.68 5.97 -5.95
N GLN A 48 5.26 5.93 -4.69
CA GLN A 48 5.91 5.11 -3.66
C GLN A 48 5.83 3.63 -4.01
N ALA A 49 4.70 3.13 -4.52
CA ALA A 49 4.59 1.75 -4.98
C ALA A 49 5.55 1.46 -6.15
N ILE A 50 5.70 2.39 -7.10
CA ILE A 50 6.63 2.27 -8.23
C ILE A 50 8.10 2.35 -7.77
N GLN A 51 8.43 3.26 -6.87
CA GLN A 51 9.80 3.41 -6.36
C GLN A 51 10.21 2.27 -5.43
N ALA A 52 9.29 1.76 -4.61
CA ALA A 52 9.51 0.54 -3.82
C ALA A 52 9.80 -0.66 -4.73
N PHE A 53 9.11 -0.75 -5.89
CA PHE A 53 9.38 -1.75 -6.92
C PHE A 53 10.76 -1.58 -7.59
N GLN A 54 11.24 -0.34 -7.76
CA GLN A 54 12.54 -0.08 -8.40
C GLN A 54 13.75 -0.21 -7.45
N ARG A 55 13.56 0.03 -6.15
CA ARG A 55 14.67 -0.03 -5.16
C ARG A 55 15.09 -1.44 -4.76
N THR A 56 14.26 -2.44 -5.02
CA THR A 56 14.61 -3.85 -4.76
C THR A 56 15.46 -4.36 -5.92
N LYS A 57 16.80 -4.22 -5.83
CA LYS A 57 17.84 -4.81 -6.72
C LYS A 57 17.27 -5.31 -8.07
N ALA A 58 16.85 -4.38 -8.94
CA ALA A 58 16.10 -4.64 -10.17
C ALA A 58 16.93 -5.32 -11.30
N GLY A 59 17.97 -6.09 -10.96
CA GLY A 59 18.84 -6.75 -11.93
C GLY A 59 18.91 -8.27 -11.79
N SER A 60 18.69 -8.81 -10.59
CA SER A 60 18.96 -10.23 -10.35
C SER A 60 17.72 -11.07 -10.59
N LYS A 61 17.85 -12.07 -11.46
CA LYS A 61 16.76 -13.00 -11.75
C LYS A 61 16.79 -14.13 -10.72
N PRO A 62 15.65 -14.74 -10.36
CA PRO A 62 15.68 -15.95 -9.56
C PRO A 62 16.47 -17.05 -10.29
N ASN A 63 17.39 -17.69 -9.59
CA ASN A 63 18.02 -18.92 -10.03
C ASN A 63 16.99 -20.06 -9.91
N MET A 64 16.23 -20.26 -10.99
CA MET A 64 15.12 -21.22 -11.01
C MET A 64 15.57 -22.66 -10.74
N GLU A 65 16.80 -23.02 -11.11
CA GLU A 65 17.36 -24.34 -10.83
C GLU A 65 17.52 -24.57 -9.32
N LEU A 66 18.14 -23.62 -8.61
CA LEU A 66 18.28 -23.69 -7.15
C LEU A 66 16.91 -23.67 -6.45
N VAL A 67 15.98 -22.84 -6.94
CA VAL A 67 14.61 -22.78 -6.40
C VAL A 67 13.90 -24.13 -6.56
N GLU A 68 14.00 -24.75 -7.73
CA GLU A 68 13.40 -26.07 -7.98
C GLU A 68 14.01 -27.16 -7.12
N ASP A 69 15.34 -27.16 -6.92
CA ASP A 69 16.00 -28.11 -6.04
C ASP A 69 15.53 -27.98 -4.59
N TRP A 70 15.34 -26.75 -4.09
CA TRP A 70 14.75 -26.52 -2.78
C TRP A 70 13.29 -26.98 -2.72
N ILE A 71 12.48 -26.70 -3.75
CA ILE A 71 11.10 -27.18 -3.81
C ILE A 71 11.04 -28.72 -3.81
N ARG A 72 11.96 -29.39 -4.52
CA ARG A 72 12.07 -30.87 -4.51
C ARG A 72 12.45 -31.40 -3.13
N LYS A 73 13.41 -30.76 -2.44
CA LYS A 73 13.84 -31.14 -1.08
C LYS A 73 12.75 -30.93 -0.03
N ILE A 74 12.00 -29.82 -0.12
CA ILE A 74 10.92 -29.47 0.80
C ILE A 74 9.65 -30.29 0.52
N GLY A 75 9.37 -30.57 -0.76
CA GLY A 75 8.18 -31.29 -1.22
C GLY A 75 6.97 -30.37 -1.47
N ARG A 76 5.79 -30.99 -1.63
CA ARG A 76 4.51 -30.30 -1.94
C ARG A 76 3.82 -29.73 -0.68
N THR A 77 4.59 -29.26 0.29
CA THR A 77 4.09 -28.68 1.55
C THR A 77 3.74 -27.19 1.39
N CYS A 78 3.31 -26.55 2.49
CA CYS A 78 3.02 -25.12 2.50
C CYS A 78 4.28 -24.29 2.16
N GLU A 79 5.43 -24.66 2.71
CA GLU A 79 6.74 -24.05 2.45
C GLU A 79 7.08 -24.03 0.96
N GLY A 80 6.98 -25.18 0.29
CA GLY A 80 7.30 -25.30 -1.13
C GLY A 80 6.37 -24.46 -2.02
N ARG A 81 5.09 -24.36 -1.64
CA ARG A 81 4.10 -23.52 -2.35
C ARG A 81 4.38 -22.02 -2.17
N ILE A 82 4.76 -21.59 -0.96
CA ILE A 82 5.15 -20.21 -0.69
C ILE A 82 6.40 -19.85 -1.50
N LEU A 83 7.42 -20.70 -1.46
CA LEU A 83 8.67 -20.48 -2.18
C LEU A 83 8.44 -20.39 -3.70
N LYS A 84 7.63 -21.31 -4.25
CA LYS A 84 7.23 -21.30 -5.66
C LYS A 84 6.52 -20.01 -6.06
N LEU A 85 5.55 -19.57 -5.25
CA LEU A 85 4.81 -18.33 -5.51
C LEU A 85 5.75 -17.12 -5.57
N LEU A 86 6.67 -16.99 -4.61
CA LEU A 86 7.60 -15.87 -4.55
C LEU A 86 8.57 -15.87 -5.75
N ALA A 87 9.01 -17.04 -6.20
CA ALA A 87 9.85 -17.16 -7.39
C ALA A 87 9.12 -16.79 -8.68
N GLU A 88 7.89 -17.29 -8.88
CA GLU A 88 7.07 -16.99 -10.05
C GLU A 88 6.67 -15.51 -10.15
N LYS A 89 6.56 -14.82 -9.01
CA LYS A 89 6.14 -13.42 -8.92
C LYS A 89 7.30 -12.45 -8.65
N HIS A 90 8.54 -12.91 -8.63
CA HIS A 90 9.70 -12.05 -8.45
C HIS A 90 9.73 -10.94 -9.54
N PRO A 91 10.05 -9.67 -9.20
CA PRO A 91 10.57 -9.15 -7.93
C PRO A 91 9.51 -8.66 -6.93
N LEU A 92 8.23 -9.02 -7.11
CA LEU A 92 7.17 -8.54 -6.23
C LEU A 92 7.35 -9.05 -4.79
N GLN A 93 6.96 -8.20 -3.83
CA GLN A 93 6.97 -8.53 -2.41
C GLN A 93 5.55 -8.61 -1.86
N PHE A 94 5.32 -9.56 -0.96
CA PHE A 94 3.98 -9.82 -0.44
C PHE A 94 3.97 -9.82 1.08
N THR A 95 2.96 -9.20 1.66
CA THR A 95 2.63 -9.40 3.08
C THR A 95 2.19 -10.85 3.30
N ARG A 96 2.27 -11.30 4.56
CA ARG A 96 1.79 -12.64 4.97
C ARG A 96 0.33 -12.87 4.59
N ALA A 97 -0.51 -11.84 4.69
CA ALA A 97 -1.93 -11.93 4.33
C ALA A 97 -2.15 -12.13 2.83
N GLU A 98 -1.38 -11.44 1.98
CA GLU A 98 -1.46 -11.57 0.52
C GLU A 98 -1.01 -12.97 0.06
N ILE A 99 0.08 -13.51 0.63
CA ILE A 99 0.54 -14.88 0.35
C ILE A 99 -0.53 -15.90 0.76
N ALA A 100 -1.07 -15.76 1.98
CA ALA A 100 -2.11 -16.66 2.48
C ALA A 100 -3.35 -16.63 1.57
N ALA A 101 -3.79 -15.45 1.14
CA ALA A 101 -4.92 -15.30 0.23
C ALA A 101 -4.67 -15.98 -1.13
N GLN A 102 -3.50 -15.76 -1.75
CA GLN A 102 -3.16 -16.38 -3.05
C GLN A 102 -3.08 -17.90 -2.98
N LEU A 103 -2.58 -18.45 -1.87
CA LEU A 103 -2.43 -19.88 -1.68
C LEU A 103 -3.65 -20.55 -1.01
N ARG A 104 -4.71 -19.77 -0.73
CA ARG A 104 -5.93 -20.22 -0.03
C ARG A 104 -5.63 -20.85 1.34
N TYR A 105 -4.70 -20.27 2.08
CA TYR A 105 -4.41 -20.60 3.48
C TYR A 105 -4.95 -19.52 4.42
N SER A 106 -5.11 -19.86 5.70
CA SER A 106 -5.32 -18.85 6.75
C SER A 106 -3.97 -18.30 7.21
N LYS A 107 -3.83 -16.97 7.18
CA LYS A 107 -2.64 -16.25 7.68
C LYS A 107 -2.35 -16.56 9.16
N ASP A 108 -3.40 -16.91 9.91
CA ASP A 108 -3.33 -17.12 11.36
C ASP A 108 -3.08 -18.58 11.73
N SER A 109 -3.14 -19.50 10.77
CA SER A 109 -2.93 -20.93 10.98
C SER A 109 -1.50 -21.27 11.40
N GLY A 110 -1.36 -22.23 12.33
CA GLY A 110 -0.06 -22.73 12.79
C GLY A 110 0.85 -23.22 11.66
N PRO A 111 0.38 -24.07 10.72
CA PRO A 111 1.19 -24.54 9.61
C PRO A 111 1.73 -23.42 8.71
N PHE A 112 0.93 -22.39 8.42
CA PHE A 112 1.38 -21.26 7.59
C PHE A 112 2.47 -20.45 8.30
N LYS A 113 2.29 -20.15 9.59
CA LYS A 113 3.29 -19.44 10.40
C LYS A 113 4.59 -20.25 10.52
N GLN A 114 4.48 -21.55 10.73
CA GLN A 114 5.62 -22.45 10.78
C GLN A 114 6.36 -22.48 9.44
N ALA A 115 5.64 -22.53 8.32
CA ALA A 115 6.25 -22.55 6.99
C ALA A 115 7.09 -21.29 6.71
N ILE A 116 6.56 -20.10 7.03
CA ILE A 116 7.31 -18.84 6.93
C ILE A 116 8.56 -18.87 7.82
N SER A 117 8.42 -19.33 9.07
CA SER A 117 9.55 -19.44 10.01
C SER A 117 10.65 -20.36 9.48
N THR A 118 10.27 -21.53 8.96
CA THR A 118 11.19 -22.50 8.34
C THR A 118 11.92 -21.89 7.14
N LEU A 119 11.20 -21.27 6.20
CA LEU A 119 11.81 -20.66 5.01
C LEU A 119 12.79 -19.53 5.38
N LYS A 120 12.46 -18.70 6.39
CA LYS A 120 13.36 -17.65 6.91
C LYS A 120 14.61 -18.26 7.55
N LYS A 121 14.45 -19.31 8.35
CA LYS A 121 15.58 -20.01 9.01
C LYS A 121 16.57 -20.58 8.00
N HIS A 122 16.07 -21.07 6.86
CA HIS A 122 16.90 -21.58 5.76
C HIS A 122 17.38 -20.48 4.80
N GLN A 123 17.13 -19.21 5.10
CA GLN A 123 17.49 -18.07 4.25
C GLN A 123 16.98 -18.24 2.81
N LEU A 124 15.77 -18.78 2.63
CA LEU A 124 15.15 -18.91 1.29
C LEU A 124 14.25 -17.71 0.98
N ILE A 125 13.76 -17.05 2.03
CA ILE A 125 12.97 -15.82 1.94
C ILE A 125 13.52 -14.78 2.91
N ALA A 126 13.34 -13.52 2.57
CA ALA A 126 13.65 -12.38 3.42
C ALA A 126 12.36 -11.62 3.76
N GLU A 127 12.31 -11.00 4.93
CA GLU A 127 11.24 -10.09 5.36
C GLU A 127 11.85 -8.71 5.56
N ASN A 128 11.31 -7.68 4.91
CA ASN A 128 11.76 -6.31 5.10
C ASN A 128 11.15 -5.68 6.37
N ASP A 129 11.54 -4.44 6.68
CA ASP A 129 11.04 -3.71 7.86
C ASP A 129 9.52 -3.45 7.84
N GLU A 130 8.90 -3.52 6.66
CA GLU A 130 7.45 -3.38 6.48
C GLU A 130 6.68 -4.72 6.62
N GLY A 131 7.38 -5.83 6.93
CA GLY A 131 6.77 -7.16 7.03
C GLY A 131 6.39 -7.77 5.68
N ARG A 132 6.97 -7.28 4.57
CA ARG A 132 6.81 -7.86 3.23
C ARG A 132 7.89 -8.89 2.98
N LEU A 133 7.47 -10.00 2.38
CA LEU A 133 8.29 -11.18 2.10
C LEU A 133 8.68 -11.23 0.63
N THR A 134 9.92 -11.62 0.37
CA THR A 134 10.49 -11.81 -0.97
C THR A 134 11.51 -12.96 -0.96
N LEU A 135 12.02 -13.36 -2.13
CA LEU A 135 13.13 -14.31 -2.22
C LEU A 135 14.39 -13.72 -1.58
N HIS A 136 15.13 -14.56 -0.85
CA HIS A 136 16.41 -14.17 -0.29
C HIS A 136 17.48 -14.09 -1.40
N GLU A 137 18.51 -13.26 -1.21
CA GLU A 137 19.50 -12.93 -2.24
C GLU A 137 20.39 -14.10 -2.69
N ASN A 138 20.48 -15.17 -1.89
CA ASN A 138 21.17 -16.42 -2.23
C ASN A 138 20.48 -17.24 -3.32
N LEU A 139 19.20 -16.96 -3.62
CA LEU A 139 18.43 -17.59 -4.68
C LEU A 139 18.38 -16.75 -5.95
N LEU A 140 19.13 -15.65 -6.02
CA LEU A 140 19.17 -14.75 -7.17
C LEU A 140 20.54 -14.86 -7.88
N THR A 141 20.56 -14.64 -9.20
CA THR A 141 21.76 -14.61 -10.05
C THR A 141 21.91 -13.30 -10.80
#